data_AF-A0A1E3H2D8-F1
#
_entry.id   AF-A0A1E3H2D8-F1
#
_cell.length_a   1.000
_cell.length_b   1.000
_cell.length_c   1.000
_cell.angle_alpha   90.00
_cell.angle_beta   90.00
_cell.angle_gamma   90.00
#
_symmetry.space_group_name_H-M   'P 1'
#
loop_
_entity.id
_entity.type
_entity.pdbx_description
1 polymer ?
#
loop_
_entity_poly.entity_id
_entity_poly.type
_entity_poly.pdbx_seq_one_letter_code
_entity_poly.pdbx_strand_id
1 'polypeptide(L)'
;MAAPLKLALVLAALVALGNLAVGQPGNALVAALRVLALMSAAAAVSLTTPMDAILGLIERGLAPFGPRGRRAAAWLGLAVGLVLRLVPQIFAEIGLIREAQAARGLRVSPLHLVVPLVIRNLVRADDIAEALEARGFPPDGVSPDGGTADRVPADGRGKGTDHDQS
;
A
#
# COMPACT_ATOMS: atom_id res chain seq x y z
N MET A 1 -12.68 -11.99 -14.87
CA MET A 1 -11.82 -10.83 -15.19
C MET A 1 -11.69 -10.55 -16.70
N ALA A 2 -12.73 -10.75 -17.52
CA ALA A 2 -12.71 -10.42 -18.97
C ALA A 2 -13.25 -9.01 -19.29
N ALA A 3 -13.69 -8.27 -18.27
CA ALA A 3 -14.24 -6.92 -18.40
C ALA A 3 -13.25 -5.86 -18.93
N PRO A 4 -11.95 -5.83 -18.53
CA PRO A 4 -11.07 -4.75 -18.97
C PRO A 4 -10.71 -4.88 -20.46
N LEU A 5 -10.60 -6.11 -20.98
CA LEU A 5 -10.31 -6.37 -22.39
C LEU A 5 -11.48 -5.98 -23.30
N LYS A 6 -12.72 -6.20 -22.84
CA LYS A 6 -13.93 -5.73 -23.53
C LYS A 6 -13.99 -4.20 -23.58
N LEU A 7 -13.65 -3.53 -22.47
CA LEU A 7 -13.68 -2.07 -22.38
C LEU A 7 -12.58 -1.43 -23.26
N ALA A 8 -11.41 -2.06 -23.32
CA ALA A 8 -10.33 -1.72 -24.25
C ALA A 8 -10.74 -1.84 -25.72
N LEU A 9 -11.40 -2.95 -26.08
CA LEU A 9 -11.94 -3.18 -27.42
C LEU A 9 -13.02 -2.15 -27.79
N VAL A 10 -13.91 -1.81 -26.84
CA VAL A 10 -14.94 -0.78 -27.03
C VAL A 10 -14.31 0.60 -27.23
N LEU A 11 -13.29 0.97 -26.46
CA LEU A 11 -12.59 2.25 -26.61
C LEU A 11 -11.85 2.33 -27.94
N ALA A 12 -11.17 1.25 -28.36
CA ALA A 12 -10.49 1.16 -29.65
C ALA A 12 -11.49 1.27 -30.82
N ALA A 13 -12.64 0.60 -30.71
CA ALA A 13 -13.71 0.69 -31.71
C ALA A 13 -14.32 2.10 -31.78
N LEU A 14 -14.51 2.77 -30.64
CA LEU A 14 -15.03 4.14 -30.59
C LEU A 14 -14.08 5.14 -31.27
N VAL A 15 -12.77 5.00 -31.02
CA VAL A 15 -11.72 5.84 -31.65
C VAL A 15 -11.61 5.58 -33.15
N ALA A 16 -11.74 4.31 -33.57
CA ALA A 16 -11.74 3.94 -34.99
C ALA A 16 -12.96 4.52 -35.71
N LEU A 17 -14.16 4.40 -35.11
CA LEU A 17 -15.41 4.90 -35.65
C LEU A 17 -15.44 6.43 -35.73
N GLY A 18 -14.92 7.11 -34.69
CA GLY A 18 -14.77 8.56 -34.68
C GLY A 18 -13.83 9.10 -35.76
N ASN A 19 -12.70 8.42 -36.01
CA ASN A 19 -11.80 8.82 -37.09
C ASN A 19 -12.35 8.52 -38.49
N LEU A 20 -13.14 7.45 -38.65
CA LEU A 20 -13.81 7.13 -39.91
C LEU A 20 -14.87 8.18 -40.28
N ALA A 21 -15.58 8.71 -39.27
CA ALA A 21 -16.57 9.78 -39.45
C ALA A 21 -15.95 11.13 -39.88
N VAL A 22 -14.67 11.37 -39.59
CA VAL A 22 -13.94 12.60 -39.97
C VAL A 22 -13.37 12.51 -41.41
N GLY A 23 -13.49 11.36 -42.08
CA GLY A 23 -13.15 11.22 -43.50
C GLY A 23 -11.65 11.08 -43.80
N GLN A 24 -10.81 10.79 -42.80
CA GLN A 24 -9.39 10.46 -43.00
C GLN A 24 -9.12 8.98 -42.73
N PRO A 25 -9.36 8.09 -43.72
CA PRO A 25 -9.29 6.64 -43.53
C PRO A 25 -7.87 6.15 -43.16
N GLY A 26 -6.82 6.83 -43.63
CA GLY A 26 -5.44 6.51 -43.27
C GLY A 26 -5.14 6.73 -41.78
N ASN A 27 -5.65 7.82 -41.19
CA ASN A 27 -5.42 8.14 -39.77
C ASN A 27 -6.30 7.29 -38.85
N ALA A 28 -7.48 6.88 -39.30
CA ALA A 28 -8.38 6.02 -38.53
C ALA A 28 -7.76 4.65 -38.21
N LEU A 29 -7.15 4.02 -39.21
CA LEU A 29 -6.53 2.72 -39.05
C LEU A 29 -5.30 2.79 -38.13
N VAL A 30 -4.47 3.83 -38.30
CA VAL A 30 -3.28 4.07 -37.45
C VAL A 30 -3.69 4.36 -36.01
N ALA A 31 -4.71 5.18 -35.78
CA ALA A 31 -5.22 5.46 -34.44
C ALA A 31 -5.77 4.21 -33.76
N ALA A 32 -6.55 3.40 -34.48
CA ALA A 32 -7.10 2.14 -33.97
C ALA A 32 -5.99 1.14 -33.60
N LEU A 33 -5.01 0.93 -34.48
CA LEU A 33 -3.84 0.08 -34.22
C LEU A 33 -3.01 0.57 -33.04
N ARG A 34 -2.83 1.89 -32.90
CA ARG A 34 -2.08 2.48 -31.78
C ARG A 34 -2.77 2.24 -30.45
N VAL A 35 -4.09 2.45 -30.38
CA VAL A 35 -4.86 2.17 -29.15
C VAL A 35 -4.82 0.68 -28.83
N LEU A 36 -5.00 -0.19 -29.84
CA LEU A 36 -4.94 -1.63 -29.65
C LEU A 36 -3.56 -2.08 -29.14
N ALA A 37 -2.49 -1.54 -29.71
CA ALA A 37 -1.11 -1.81 -29.30
C ALA A 37 -0.80 -1.30 -27.89
N LEU A 38 -1.27 -0.10 -27.53
CA LEU A 38 -1.12 0.43 -26.17
C LEU A 38 -1.91 -0.38 -25.15
N MET A 39 -3.12 -0.82 -25.50
CA MET A 39 -3.96 -1.64 -24.62
C MET A 39 -3.40 -3.06 -24.46
N SER A 40 -2.89 -3.68 -25.53
CA SER A 40 -2.25 -4.99 -25.46
C SER A 40 -0.93 -4.92 -24.68
N ALA A 41 -0.14 -3.85 -24.85
CA ALA A 41 1.04 -3.58 -24.04
C ALA A 41 0.65 -3.37 -22.56
N ALA A 42 -0.37 -2.56 -22.26
CA ALA A 42 -0.85 -2.35 -20.90
C ALA A 42 -1.41 -3.62 -20.25
N ALA A 43 -2.12 -4.45 -21.02
CA ALA A 43 -2.63 -5.74 -20.56
C ALA A 43 -1.48 -6.73 -20.32
N ALA A 44 -0.50 -6.81 -21.24
CA ALA A 44 0.70 -7.60 -21.05
C ALA A 44 1.44 -7.15 -19.79
N VAL A 45 1.73 -5.85 -19.64
CA VAL A 45 2.33 -5.27 -18.42
C VAL A 45 1.50 -5.58 -17.19
N SER A 46 0.17 -5.48 -17.22
CA SER A 46 -0.67 -5.82 -16.06
C SER A 46 -0.63 -7.31 -15.70
N LEU A 47 -0.44 -8.19 -16.69
CA LEU A 47 -0.32 -9.62 -16.50
C LEU A 47 1.11 -10.06 -16.11
N THR A 48 2.13 -9.35 -16.61
CA THR A 48 3.55 -9.70 -16.49
C THR A 48 4.33 -8.84 -15.51
N THR A 49 3.72 -7.83 -14.89
CA THR A 49 4.34 -7.05 -13.82
C THR A 49 4.06 -7.75 -12.50
N PRO A 50 4.97 -8.61 -12.00
CA PRO A 50 4.92 -9.02 -10.61
C PRO A 50 5.07 -7.77 -9.76
N MET A 51 4.35 -7.74 -8.64
CA MET A 51 4.33 -6.58 -7.75
C MET A 51 5.74 -6.16 -7.29
N ASP A 52 6.66 -7.12 -7.19
CA ASP A 52 8.07 -6.91 -6.84
C ASP A 52 8.85 -6.06 -7.86
N ALA A 53 8.47 -6.12 -9.15
CA ALA A 53 9.11 -5.31 -10.19
C ALA A 53 8.76 -3.82 -10.05
N ILE A 54 7.58 -3.49 -9.52
CA ILE A 54 7.15 -2.11 -9.26
C ILE A 54 7.98 -1.52 -8.12
N LEU A 55 8.23 -2.30 -7.06
CA LEU A 55 9.12 -1.91 -5.95
C LEU A 55 10.52 -1.57 -6.46
N GLY A 56 11.10 -2.46 -7.27
CA GLY A 56 12.44 -2.25 -7.81
C GLY A 56 12.55 -1.01 -8.69
N LEU A 57 11.46 -0.61 -9.35
CA LEU A 57 11.39 0.63 -10.13
C LEU A 57 11.35 1.88 -9.24
N ILE A 58 10.59 1.83 -8.15
CA ILE A 58 10.51 2.92 -7.17
C ILE A 58 11.86 3.10 -6.47
N GLU A 59 12.52 2.01 -6.07
CA GLU A 59 13.85 2.05 -5.46
C GLU A 59 14.91 2.64 -6.42
N ARG A 60 14.89 2.23 -7.70
CA ARG A 60 15.77 2.81 -8.73
C ARG A 60 15.45 4.26 -9.05
N GLY A 61 14.19 4.68 -8.97
CA GLY A 61 13.78 6.07 -9.11
C GLY A 61 14.22 6.97 -7.95
N LEU A 62 14.36 6.41 -6.74
CA LEU A 62 14.84 7.12 -5.56
C LEU A 62 16.37 7.07 -5.38
N ALA A 63 17.06 6.13 -6.04
CA ALA A 63 18.52 6.04 -6.08
C ALA A 63 19.26 7.37 -6.43
N PRO A 64 18.78 8.22 -7.36
CA PRO A 64 19.45 9.50 -7.66
C PRO A 64 19.39 10.54 -6.51
N PHE A 65 18.54 10.38 -5.49
CA PHE A 65 18.40 11.34 -4.37
C PHE A 65 19.50 11.20 -3.28
N GLY A 66 20.62 10.54 -3.59
CA GLY A 66 21.78 10.45 -2.70
C GLY A 66 21.56 9.57 -1.46
N PRO A 67 22.42 9.68 -0.42
CA PRO A 67 22.39 8.81 0.76
C PRO A 67 21.10 8.91 1.59
N ARG A 68 20.42 10.06 1.55
CA ARG A 68 19.10 10.24 2.18
C ARG A 68 18.01 9.49 1.39
N GLY A 69 18.05 9.56 0.06
CA GLY A 69 17.16 8.82 -0.83
C GLY A 69 17.26 7.30 -0.67
N ARG A 70 18.46 6.77 -0.43
CA ARG A 70 18.66 5.33 -0.21
C ARG A 70 18.08 4.81 1.11
N ARG A 71 18.15 5.58 2.20
CA ARG A 71 17.49 5.22 3.47
C ARG A 71 15.98 5.25 3.33
N ALA A 72 15.45 6.31 2.70
CA ALA A 72 14.03 6.42 2.39
C ALA A 72 13.56 5.29 1.46
N ALA A 73 14.37 4.90 0.47
CA ALA A 73 14.06 3.79 -0.43
C ALA A 73 13.99 2.45 0.31
N ALA A 74 14.90 2.16 1.24
CA ALA A 74 14.86 0.93 2.03
C ALA A 74 13.60 0.85 2.90
N TRP A 75 13.22 1.96 3.54
CA TRP A 75 11.97 2.08 4.30
C TRP A 75 10.73 1.90 3.45
N LEU A 76 10.71 2.56 2.30
CA LEU A 76 9.60 2.51 1.37
C LEU A 76 9.48 1.12 0.75
N GLY A 77 10.58 0.45 0.41
CA GLY A 77 10.60 -0.92 -0.08
C GLY A 77 9.98 -1.89 0.94
N LEU A 78 10.34 -1.77 2.22
CA LEU A 78 9.73 -2.57 3.28
C LEU A 78 8.23 -2.28 3.43
N ALA A 79 7.85 -1.01 3.55
CA ALA A 79 6.46 -0.59 3.74
C ALA A 79 5.57 -1.05 2.57
N VAL A 80 6.01 -0.80 1.34
CA VAL A 80 5.26 -1.22 0.15
C VAL A 80 5.25 -2.74 0.07
N GLY A 81 6.37 -3.45 0.26
CA GLY A 81 6.40 -4.92 0.26
C GLY A 81 5.43 -5.55 1.28
N LEU A 82 5.31 -4.94 2.46
CA LEU A 82 4.32 -5.35 3.48
C LEU A 82 2.89 -5.16 2.98
N VAL A 83 2.57 -3.97 2.44
CA VAL A 83 1.24 -3.66 1.88
C VAL A 83 0.89 -4.63 0.75
N LEU A 84 1.84 -4.90 -0.15
CA LEU A 84 1.62 -5.78 -1.30
C LEU A 84 1.33 -7.23 -0.91
N ARG A 85 1.89 -7.70 0.21
CA ARG A 85 1.53 -9.00 0.81
C ARG A 85 0.21 -8.94 1.58
N LEU A 86 -0.07 -7.85 2.29
CA LEU A 86 -1.28 -7.71 3.11
C LEU A 86 -2.55 -7.62 2.26
N VAL A 87 -2.52 -6.89 1.15
CA VAL A 87 -3.67 -6.69 0.27
C VAL A 87 -4.32 -8.02 -0.18
N PRO A 88 -3.59 -8.98 -0.80
CA PRO A 88 -4.17 -10.26 -1.22
C PRO A 88 -4.66 -11.08 -0.02
N GLN A 89 -3.98 -11.00 1.12
CA GLN A 89 -4.40 -11.67 2.34
C GLN A 89 -5.75 -11.14 2.86
N ILE A 90 -5.95 -9.81 2.86
CA ILE A 90 -7.23 -9.18 3.22
C ILE A 90 -8.35 -9.64 2.28
N PHE A 91 -8.09 -9.68 0.96
CA PHE A 91 -9.08 -10.16 -0.01
C PHE A 91 -9.52 -11.61 0.24
N ALA A 92 -8.58 -12.49 0.58
CA ALA A 92 -8.90 -13.87 0.93
C ALA A 92 -9.78 -13.96 2.19
N GLU A 93 -9.48 -13.16 3.22
CA GLU A 93 -10.26 -13.12 4.46
C GLU A 93 -11.68 -12.58 4.26
N ILE A 94 -11.84 -11.57 3.41
CA ILE A 94 -13.17 -11.04 3.05
C ILE A 94 -14.03 -12.16 2.44
N GLY A 95 -13.46 -13.01 1.58
CA GLY A 95 -14.15 -14.16 1.00
C GLY A 95 -14.68 -15.11 2.09
N LEU A 96 -13.80 -15.53 3.00
CA LEU A 96 -14.12 -16.44 4.10
C LEU A 96 -15.19 -15.86 5.04
N ILE A 97 -15.07 -14.57 5.40
CA ILE A 97 -16.08 -13.94 6.27
C ILE A 97 -17.42 -13.87 5.54
N ARG A 98 -17.46 -13.55 4.25
CA ARG A 98 -18.71 -13.53 3.48
C ARG A 98 -19.36 -14.91 3.43
N GLU A 99 -18.59 -15.97 3.24
CA GLU A 99 -19.09 -17.35 3.26
C GLU A 99 -19.62 -17.75 4.64
N ALA A 100 -18.89 -17.44 5.70
CA ALA A 100 -19.31 -17.71 7.07
C ALA A 100 -20.59 -16.94 7.47
N GLN A 101 -20.73 -15.69 7.01
CA GLN A 101 -21.94 -14.89 7.25
C GLN A 101 -23.14 -15.40 6.44
N ALA A 102 -22.92 -15.84 5.20
CA ALA A 102 -23.95 -16.50 4.40
C ALA A 102 -24.47 -17.79 5.06
N ALA A 103 -23.58 -18.59 5.65
CA ALA A 103 -23.95 -19.82 6.37
C ALA A 103 -24.79 -19.55 7.64
N ARG A 104 -24.64 -18.37 8.25
CA ARG A 104 -25.39 -17.96 9.45
C ARG A 104 -26.74 -17.28 9.13
N GLY A 105 -27.10 -17.15 7.85
CA GLY A 105 -28.38 -16.54 7.43
C GLY A 105 -28.51 -15.04 7.74
N LEU A 106 -27.42 -14.38 8.16
CA LEU A 106 -27.43 -12.95 8.39
C LEU A 106 -27.47 -12.21 7.05
N ARG A 107 -28.34 -11.20 6.96
CA ARG A 107 -28.29 -10.23 5.87
C ARG A 107 -26.88 -9.65 5.83
N VAL A 108 -26.20 -9.78 4.69
CA VAL A 108 -24.86 -9.23 4.42
C VAL A 108 -24.86 -7.71 4.59
N SER A 109 -24.76 -7.27 5.84
CA SER A 109 -24.61 -5.88 6.19
C SER A 109 -23.12 -5.54 6.20
N PRO A 110 -22.69 -4.47 5.51
CA PRO A 110 -21.28 -4.10 5.41
C PRO A 110 -20.64 -3.88 6.78
N LEU A 111 -21.41 -3.39 7.77
CA LEU A 111 -20.92 -3.22 9.15
C LEU A 111 -20.48 -4.55 9.80
N HIS A 112 -21.24 -5.63 9.60
CA HIS A 112 -20.92 -6.95 10.17
C HIS A 112 -19.69 -7.61 9.52
N LEU A 113 -19.31 -7.15 8.33
CA LEU A 113 -18.10 -7.59 7.63
C LEU A 113 -16.88 -6.75 8.05
N VAL A 114 -17.05 -5.43 8.14
CA VAL A 114 -15.96 -4.49 8.40
C VAL A 114 -15.45 -4.57 9.84
N VAL A 115 -16.35 -4.65 10.83
CA VAL A 115 -15.95 -4.69 12.25
C VAL A 115 -14.95 -5.81 12.57
N PRO A 116 -15.23 -7.11 12.28
CA PRO A 116 -14.29 -8.18 12.57
C PRO A 116 -13.01 -8.09 11.73
N LEU A 117 -13.10 -7.58 10.49
CA LEU A 117 -11.94 -7.37 9.63
C LEU A 117 -10.98 -6.34 10.23
N VAL A 118 -11.49 -5.21 10.71
CA VAL A 118 -10.70 -4.14 11.32
C VAL A 118 -10.01 -4.64 12.59
N ILE A 119 -10.74 -5.28 13.50
CA ILE A 119 -10.18 -5.80 14.75
C ILE A 119 -9.04 -6.78 14.46
N ARG A 120 -9.25 -7.74 13.54
CA ARG A 120 -8.23 -8.72 13.19
C ARG A 120 -7.01 -8.10 12.51
N ASN A 121 -7.21 -7.06 11.70
CA ASN A 121 -6.10 -6.34 11.08
C ASN A 121 -5.31 -5.52 12.09
N LEU A 122 -5.96 -4.92 13.09
CA LEU A 122 -5.28 -4.17 14.15
C LEU A 122 -4.38 -5.09 14.98
N VAL A 123 -4.90 -6.23 15.44
CA VAL A 123 -4.09 -7.22 16.19
C VAL A 123 -2.90 -7.69 15.35
N ARG A 124 -3.12 -7.99 14.06
CA ARG A 124 -2.03 -8.38 13.16
C ARG A 124 -1.01 -7.25 12.97
N ALA A 125 -1.46 -6.00 12.91
CA ALA A 125 -0.57 -4.85 12.79
C ALA A 125 0.31 -4.69 14.03
N ASP A 126 -0.25 -4.91 15.22
CA ASP A 126 0.49 -4.90 16.49
C ASP A 126 1.56 -6.00 16.50
N ASP A 127 1.21 -7.23 16.12
CA ASP A 127 2.18 -8.34 16.01
C ASP A 127 3.31 -8.04 15.02
N ILE A 128 2.98 -7.40 13.89
CA ILE A 128 3.95 -7.00 12.87
C ILE A 128 4.84 -5.86 13.40
N ALA A 129 4.28 -4.89 14.13
CA ALA A 129 5.02 -3.78 14.71
C ALA A 129 6.04 -4.27 15.75
N GLU A 130 5.62 -5.15 16.66
CA GLU A 130 6.51 -5.77 17.66
C GLU A 130 7.64 -6.55 16.96
N ALA A 131 7.33 -7.29 15.89
CA ALA A 131 8.34 -8.01 15.11
C ALA A 131 9.29 -7.08 14.34
N LEU A 132 8.84 -5.91 13.87
CA LEU A 132 9.68 -4.90 13.23
C LEU A 132 10.61 -4.22 14.24
N GLU A 133 10.10 -3.89 15.43
CA GLU A 133 10.87 -3.30 16.52
C GLU A 133 12.00 -4.24 16.98
N ALA A 134 11.71 -5.53 17.14
CA ALA A 134 12.71 -6.55 17.43
C ALA A 134 13.80 -6.68 16.34
N ARG A 135 13.50 -6.28 15.10
CA ARG A 135 14.44 -6.25 13.98
C ARG A 135 15.19 -4.92 13.83
N GLY A 136 14.96 -3.95 14.74
CA GLY A 136 15.64 -2.65 14.75
C GLY A 136 15.01 -1.59 13.84
N PHE A 137 13.73 -1.70 13.51
CA PHE A 137 12.96 -0.69 12.76
C PHE A 137 12.03 0.05 13.75
N PRO A 138 11.98 1.41 13.80
CA PRO A 138 12.60 2.39 12.89
C PRO A 138 14.02 2.86 13.25
N PRO A 139 14.93 3.11 12.27
CA PRO A 139 16.14 3.87 12.51
C PRO A 139 15.72 5.30 12.81
N ASP A 140 15.78 5.65 14.09
CA ASP A 140 16.08 6.99 14.61
C ASP A 140 15.78 8.16 13.66
N GLY A 141 14.56 8.71 13.78
CA GLY A 141 14.19 9.97 13.11
C GLY A 141 12.71 10.23 12.83
N VAL A 142 11.79 9.32 13.19
CA VAL A 142 10.35 9.59 13.13
C VAL A 142 9.76 9.37 14.51
N SER A 143 9.84 10.39 15.37
CA SER A 143 8.94 10.53 16.52
C SER A 143 7.62 11.08 15.99
N PRO A 144 6.51 10.32 15.99
CA PRO A 144 5.17 10.87 15.71
C PRO A 144 4.67 11.77 16.85
N ASP A 145 5.41 11.84 17.96
CA ASP A 145 5.12 12.68 19.09
C ASP A 145 5.94 13.97 19.04
N GLY A 146 5.26 15.09 18.78
CA GLY A 146 5.74 16.42 19.10
C GLY A 146 5.67 16.69 20.61
N GLY A 147 6.31 15.84 21.40
CA GLY A 147 6.18 15.80 22.86
C GLY A 147 7.53 15.76 23.54
N THR A 148 8.14 16.92 23.71
CA THR A 148 9.17 17.20 24.72
C THR A 148 8.60 17.10 26.16
N ALA A 149 7.83 16.07 26.48
CA ALA A 149 7.01 15.99 27.69
C ALA A 149 7.39 14.87 28.67
N ASP A 150 8.56 14.24 28.54
CA ASP A 150 9.08 13.38 29.61
C ASP A 150 10.60 13.49 29.79
N ARG A 151 11.05 14.72 30.10
CA ARG A 151 12.21 14.87 30.96
C ARG A 151 11.70 15.35 32.31
N VAL A 152 11.26 14.44 33.17
CA VAL A 152 11.23 14.72 34.60
C VAL A 152 12.70 14.89 35.04
N PRO A 153 13.13 16.12 35.39
CA PRO A 153 14.46 16.32 35.95
C PRO A 153 14.42 15.71 37.35
N ALA A 154 15.27 14.72 37.62
CA ALA A 154 15.55 14.27 38.97
C ALA A 154 16.34 15.39 39.69
N ASP A 155 15.60 16.41 40.14
CA ASP A 155 16.13 17.50 40.96
C ASP A 155 16.18 17.07 42.44
N GLY A 156 17.40 16.80 42.88
CA GLY A 156 17.95 17.41 44.09
C GLY A 156 17.14 17.32 45.37
N ARG A 157 17.21 16.18 46.07
CA ARG A 157 17.12 16.22 47.55
C ARG A 157 17.91 15.10 48.23
N GLY A 158 19.22 15.33 48.32
CA GLY A 158 20.14 14.63 49.22
C GLY A 158 21.03 15.64 49.94
N LYS A 159 20.43 16.66 50.57
CA LYS A 159 21.17 17.57 51.44
C LYS A 159 21.38 16.88 52.78
N GLY A 160 22.59 16.39 52.99
CA GLY A 160 23.11 16.11 54.32
C GLY A 160 23.12 17.37 55.16
N THR A 161 22.55 17.25 56.35
CA THR A 161 22.82 18.04 57.56
C THR A 161 22.51 17.04 58.69
N ASP A 162 23.48 16.36 59.28
CA ASP A 162 24.44 16.94 60.24
C ASP A 162 23.80 18.07 61.04
N HIS A 163 22.97 17.68 62.01
CA HIS A 163 22.75 18.34 63.30
C HIS A 163 22.25 17.24 64.23
N ASP A 164 23.13 16.80 65.13
CA ASP A 164 23.06 17.24 66.53
C ASP A 164 21.93 16.52 67.26
N GLN A 165 22.30 15.51 68.03
CA GLN A 165 21.56 15.04 69.19
C GLN A 165 22.49 14.20 70.06
N SER A 166 23.10 14.92 71.02
CA SER A 166 23.23 14.56 72.45
C SER A 166 24.07 13.36 72.86
#